data_AF-A0AAV0WCJ9-F1
#
_entry.id   AF-A0AAV0WCJ9-F1
#
_cell.length_a   1.000
_cell.length_b   1.000
_cell.length_c   1.000
_cell.angle_alpha   90.00
_cell.angle_beta   90.00
_cell.angle_gamma   90.00
#
_symmetry.space_group_name_H-M   'P 1'
#
loop_
_entity.id
_entity.type
_entity.pdbx_description
1 polymer ?
#
loop_
_entity_poly.entity_id
_entity_poly.type
_entity_poly.pdbx_seq_one_letter_code
_entity_poly.pdbx_strand_id
1 'polypeptide(L)'
;MSINAETRFYLSNSIMTLEESKKLDDDREFINHTLMIGCCTQDELYKHIEFELDIFHKCLVIITRENWNDQHTKLFLLMLFDRINNLFAHMFYLFPIDDKHALKYVQFCSNHVSIS
;
A
#
# COMPACT_ATOMS: atom_id res chain seq x y z
N MET A 1 23.25 -1.66 -4.79
CA MET A 1 21.78 -1.81 -4.81
C MET A 1 21.21 -0.40 -4.87
N SER A 2 20.57 -0.01 -5.97
CA SER A 2 20.02 1.33 -6.14
C SER A 2 18.78 1.47 -5.26
N ILE A 3 18.82 2.35 -4.25
CA ILE A 3 17.64 2.67 -3.45
C ILE A 3 16.63 3.40 -4.36
N ASN A 4 15.45 2.81 -4.57
CA ASN A 4 14.39 3.40 -5.38
C ASN A 4 13.80 4.65 -4.69
N ALA A 5 13.02 5.46 -5.42
CA ALA A 5 12.50 6.72 -4.89
C ALA A 5 11.57 6.53 -3.67
N GLU A 6 10.80 5.44 -3.66
CA GLU A 6 9.91 5.06 -2.56
C GLU A 6 10.69 4.74 -1.27
N THR A 7 11.69 3.86 -1.34
CA THR A 7 12.55 3.55 -0.20
C THR A 7 13.30 4.78 0.29
N ARG A 8 13.77 5.66 -0.60
CA ARG A 8 14.39 6.94 -0.16
C ARG A 8 13.40 7.78 0.62
N PHE A 9 12.16 7.89 0.15
CA PHE A 9 11.12 8.61 0.87
C PHE A 9 10.89 8.04 2.27
N TYR A 10 10.81 6.71 2.40
CA TYR A 10 10.60 6.08 3.69
C TYR A 10 11.75 6.32 4.68
N LEU A 11 12.99 6.19 4.20
CA LEU A 11 14.18 6.38 5.02
C LEU A 11 14.35 7.83 5.45
N SER A 12 14.20 8.78 4.52
CA SER A 12 14.36 10.21 4.80
C SER A 12 13.32 10.75 5.77
N ASN A 13 12.15 10.13 5.83
CA ASN A 13 11.05 10.54 6.70
C ASN A 13 10.87 9.64 7.93
N SER A 14 11.82 8.74 8.21
CA SER A 14 11.77 7.81 9.34
C SER A 14 10.48 6.99 9.41
N ILE A 15 9.88 6.67 8.25
CA ILE A 15 8.67 5.82 8.17
C ILE A 15 9.04 4.37 8.49
N MET A 16 10.20 3.93 8.00
CA MET A 16 10.78 2.63 8.27
C MET A 16 12.30 2.67 8.07
N THR A 17 12.99 1.70 8.65
CA THR A 17 14.42 1.46 8.49
C THR A 17 14.75 0.78 7.16
N LEU A 18 16.04 0.73 6.81
CA LEU A 18 16.48 0.03 5.60
C LEU A 18 16.19 -1.48 5.68
N GLU A 19 16.27 -2.07 6.86
CA GLU A 19 15.97 -3.49 7.07
C GLU A 19 14.47 -3.77 6.90
N GLU A 20 13.61 -2.92 7.47
CA GLU A 20 12.17 -3.01 7.29
C GLU A 20 11.75 -2.79 5.83
N SER A 21 12.39 -1.86 5.11
CA SER A 21 12.11 -1.67 3.68
C SER A 21 12.51 -2.88 2.84
N LYS A 22 13.63 -3.53 3.13
CA LYS A 22 14.01 -4.76 2.41
C LYS A 22 13.00 -5.87 2.68
N LYS A 23 12.61 -6.03 3.94
CA LYS A 23 11.60 -7.00 4.33
C LYS A 23 10.26 -6.73 3.64
N LEU A 24 9.85 -5.47 3.51
CA LEU A 24 8.65 -5.08 2.78
C LEU A 24 8.74 -5.49 1.30
N ASP A 25 9.88 -5.27 0.65
CA ASP A 25 10.09 -5.69 -0.73
C ASP A 25 10.01 -7.22 -0.86
N ASP A 26 10.62 -7.96 0.06
CA ASP A 26 10.55 -9.43 0.12
C ASP A 26 9.10 -9.92 0.35
N ASP A 27 8.37 -9.30 1.28
CA ASP A 27 6.97 -9.62 1.61
C ASP A 27 6.05 -9.34 0.40
N ARG A 28 6.29 -8.26 -0.35
CA ARG A 28 5.57 -7.93 -1.60
C ARG A 28 5.85 -8.95 -2.70
N GLU A 29 7.11 -9.33 -2.88
CA GLU A 29 7.49 -10.34 -3.86
C GLU A 29 6.83 -11.68 -3.54
N PHE A 30 6.83 -12.08 -2.27
CA PHE A 30 6.17 -13.29 -1.80
C PHE A 30 4.65 -13.26 -2.05
N ILE A 31 3.96 -12.17 -1.72
CA ILE A 31 2.51 -12.04 -1.99
C ILE A 31 2.23 -12.08 -3.49
N ASN A 32 3.00 -11.37 -4.31
CA ASN A 32 2.83 -11.42 -5.77
C ASN A 32 3.04 -12.83 -6.33
N HIS A 33 4.05 -13.55 -5.84
CA HIS A 33 4.30 -14.91 -6.24
C HIS A 33 3.16 -15.85 -5.85
N THR A 34 2.70 -15.79 -4.59
CA THR A 34 1.60 -16.63 -4.10
C THR A 34 0.27 -16.32 -4.79
N LEU A 35 0.00 -15.05 -5.14
CA LEU A 35 -1.14 -14.66 -5.96
C LEU A 35 -1.05 -15.26 -7.37
N MET A 36 0.13 -15.20 -8.01
CA MET A 36 0.34 -15.72 -9.35
C MET A 36 0.13 -17.24 -9.44
N ILE A 37 0.58 -17.99 -8.44
CA ILE A 37 0.44 -19.46 -8.41
C ILE A 37 -0.88 -19.93 -7.78
N GLY A 38 -1.72 -19.02 -7.31
CA GLY A 38 -3.01 -19.33 -6.70
C GLY A 38 -2.94 -19.97 -5.31
N CYS A 39 -1.83 -19.78 -4.59
CA CYS A 39 -1.63 -20.31 -3.23
C CYS A 39 -1.83 -19.26 -2.12
N CYS A 40 -2.08 -17.99 -2.48
CA CYS A 40 -2.34 -16.94 -1.49
C CYS A 40 -3.66 -17.21 -0.76
N THR A 41 -3.68 -17.06 0.56
CA THR A 41 -4.92 -17.10 1.35
C THR A 41 -5.53 -15.70 1.51
N GLN A 42 -6.83 -15.64 1.78
CA GLN A 42 -7.52 -14.37 2.02
C GLN A 42 -6.92 -13.60 3.20
N ASP A 43 -6.58 -14.29 4.29
CA ASP A 43 -5.99 -13.69 5.49
C ASP A 43 -4.59 -13.14 5.24
N GLU A 44 -3.74 -13.85 4.48
CA GLU A 44 -2.42 -13.37 4.09
C GLU A 44 -2.51 -12.12 3.23
N LEU A 45 -3.40 -12.13 2.24
CA LEU A 45 -3.63 -10.98 1.38
C LEU A 45 -4.17 -9.78 2.17
N TYR A 46 -5.12 -10.00 3.07
CA TYR A 46 -5.69 -8.93 3.88
C TYR A 46 -4.69 -8.35 4.87
N LYS A 47 -3.87 -9.19 5.50
CA LYS A 47 -2.77 -8.73 6.35
C LYS A 47 -1.77 -7.86 5.57
N HIS A 48 -1.49 -8.22 4.32
CA HIS A 48 -0.64 -7.41 3.46
C HIS A 48 -1.29 -6.06 3.11
N ILE A 49 -2.59 -6.05 2.82
CA ILE A 49 -3.35 -4.81 2.60
C ILE A 49 -3.32 -3.90 3.82
N GLU A 50 -3.48 -4.43 5.05
CA GLU A 50 -3.42 -3.63 6.26
C GLU A 50 -2.04 -2.97 6.45
N PHE A 51 -0.97 -3.68 6.06
CA PHE A 51 0.38 -3.13 6.10
C PHE A 51 0.58 -2.00 5.08
N GLU A 52 0.14 -2.19 3.84
CA GLU A 52 0.19 -1.14 2.80
C GLU A 52 -0.65 0.09 3.18
N LEU A 53 -1.83 -0.12 3.78
CA LEU A 53 -2.67 0.96 4.31
C LEU A 53 -1.94 1.77 5.41
N ASP A 54 -1.25 1.11 6.34
CA ASP A 54 -0.48 1.80 7.38
C ASP A 54 0.63 2.67 6.78
N ILE A 55 1.37 2.13 5.80
CA ILE A 55 2.40 2.88 5.07
C ILE A 55 1.78 4.10 4.35
N PHE A 56 0.67 3.89 3.64
CA PHE A 56 -0.02 4.97 2.94
C PHE A 56 -0.44 6.09 3.90
N HIS A 57 -1.05 5.76 5.04
CA HIS A 57 -1.45 6.75 6.03
C HIS A 57 -0.26 7.50 6.62
N LYS A 58 0.84 6.80 6.95
CA LYS A 58 2.08 7.43 7.43
C LYS A 58 2.63 8.41 6.39
N CYS A 59 2.67 8.02 5.12
CA CYS A 59 3.10 8.89 4.02
C CYS A 59 2.20 10.12 3.90
N LEU A 60 0.88 9.92 3.89
CA LEU A 60 -0.10 10.99 3.77
C LEU A 60 0.01 12.00 4.92
N VAL A 61 0.19 11.54 6.15
CA VAL A 61 0.37 12.40 7.32
C VAL A 61 1.60 13.28 7.16
N ILE A 62 2.73 12.72 6.74
CA ILE A 62 3.98 13.48 6.56
C ILE A 62 3.83 14.50 5.43
N ILE A 63 3.30 14.07 4.28
CA ILE A 63 3.08 14.94 3.12
C ILE A 63 2.16 16.11 3.46
N THR A 64 1.08 15.84 4.19
CA THR A 64 0.12 16.85 4.63
C THR A 64 0.77 17.80 5.64
N ARG A 65 1.54 17.28 6.61
CA ARG A 65 2.22 18.07 7.65
C ARG A 65 3.26 19.01 7.05
N GLU A 66 4.06 18.52 6.12
CA GLU A 66 5.10 19.31 5.44
C GLU A 66 4.54 20.17 4.29
N ASN A 67 3.22 20.08 4.02
CA ASN A 67 2.52 20.79 2.95
C ASN A 67 3.15 20.57 1.56
N TRP A 68 3.59 19.33 1.30
CA TRP A 68 4.16 18.94 0.01
C TRP A 68 3.06 18.71 -1.02
N ASN A 69 2.84 19.72 -1.86
CA ASN A 69 1.77 19.71 -2.87
C ASN A 69 2.31 19.67 -4.31
N ASP A 70 3.56 19.24 -4.49
CA ASP A 70 4.17 19.09 -5.81
C ASP A 70 3.69 17.82 -6.53
N GLN A 71 3.93 17.79 -7.84
CA GLN A 71 3.49 16.68 -8.70
C GLN A 71 4.14 15.34 -8.35
N HIS A 72 5.39 15.32 -7.90
CA HIS A 72 6.06 14.06 -7.54
C HIS A 72 5.42 13.44 -6.31
N THR A 73 5.08 14.27 -5.33
CA THR A 73 4.41 13.82 -4.10
C THR A 73 3.00 13.30 -4.36
N LYS A 74 2.25 13.94 -5.27
CA LYS A 74 0.94 13.44 -5.72
C LYS A 74 1.04 12.11 -6.45
N LEU A 75 1.98 11.99 -7.38
CA LEU A 75 2.23 10.75 -8.11
C LEU A 75 2.64 9.62 -7.17
N PHE A 76 3.45 9.93 -6.15
CA PHE A 76 3.83 8.98 -5.13
C PHE A 76 2.63 8.46 -4.34
N LEU A 77 1.78 9.36 -3.83
CA LEU A 77 0.54 8.96 -3.14
C LEU A 77 -0.40 8.16 -4.05
N LEU A 78 -0.54 8.56 -5.31
CA LEU A 78 -1.36 7.85 -6.27
C LEU A 78 -0.83 6.43 -6.54
N MET A 79 0.49 6.25 -6.64
CA MET A 79 1.11 4.93 -6.79
C MET A 79 0.84 4.03 -5.58
N LEU A 80 0.94 4.57 -4.36
CA LEU A 80 0.61 3.82 -3.15
C LEU A 80 -0.89 3.47 -3.08
N PHE A 81 -1.75 4.42 -3.44
CA PHE A 81 -3.19 4.22 -3.51
C PHE A 81 -3.56 3.12 -4.52
N ASP A 82 -2.99 3.17 -5.73
CA ASP A 82 -3.24 2.20 -6.79
C ASP A 82 -2.77 0.79 -6.38
N ARG A 83 -1.64 0.69 -5.67
CA ARG A 83 -1.17 -0.59 -5.11
C ARG A 83 -2.21 -1.20 -4.15
N ILE A 84 -2.73 -0.42 -3.21
CA ILE A 84 -3.76 -0.88 -2.27
C ILE A 84 -5.04 -1.26 -3.02
N ASN A 85 -5.44 -0.45 -3.99
CA ASN A 85 -6.60 -0.70 -4.84
C ASN A 85 -6.48 -2.05 -5.58
N ASN A 86 -5.33 -2.32 -6.20
CA ASN A 86 -5.07 -3.57 -6.90
C ASN A 86 -5.10 -4.78 -5.97
N LEU A 87 -4.60 -4.67 -4.73
CA LEU A 87 -4.66 -5.75 -3.75
C LEU A 87 -6.12 -6.06 -3.33
N PHE A 88 -6.96 -5.05 -3.09
CA PHE A 88 -8.39 -5.26 -2.84
C PHE A 88 -9.10 -5.86 -4.05
N ALA A 89 -8.77 -5.41 -5.27
CA ALA A 89 -9.32 -6.00 -6.49
C ALA A 89 -8.97 -7.49 -6.62
N HIS A 90 -7.71 -7.87 -6.36
CA HIS A 90 -7.31 -9.27 -6.32
C HIS A 90 -8.08 -10.06 -5.26
N MET A 91 -8.30 -9.48 -4.08
CA MET A 91 -9.05 -10.14 -3.01
C MET A 91 -10.49 -10.44 -3.42
N PHE A 92 -11.21 -9.47 -3.96
CA PHE A 92 -12.60 -9.66 -4.39
C PHE A 92 -12.74 -10.53 -5.63
N TYR A 93 -11.66 -10.65 -6.42
CA TYR A 93 -11.62 -11.57 -7.55
C TYR A 93 -11.40 -13.02 -7.13
N LEU A 94 -10.51 -13.26 -6.14
CA LEU A 94 -10.08 -14.60 -5.75
C LEU A 94 -10.93 -15.23 -4.63
N PHE A 95 -11.55 -14.41 -3.78
CA PHE A 95 -12.26 -14.89 -2.58
C PHE A 95 -13.69 -14.38 -2.53
N PRO A 96 -14.59 -15.05 -1.79
CA PRO A 96 -15.91 -14.52 -1.49
C PRO A 96 -15.81 -13.13 -0.86
N ILE A 97 -16.67 -12.22 -1.34
CA ILE A 97 -16.74 -10.86 -0.81
C ILE A 97 -17.26 -10.93 0.63
N ASP A 98 -16.46 -10.38 1.53
CA ASP A 98 -16.79 -10.21 2.94
C ASP A 98 -17.17 -8.74 3.20
N ASP A 99 -18.27 -8.52 3.92
CA ASP A 99 -18.82 -7.19 4.17
C ASP A 99 -17.84 -6.27 4.90
N LYS A 100 -17.02 -6.81 5.81
CA LYS A 100 -16.03 -6.04 6.57
C LYS A 100 -14.90 -5.59 5.64
N HIS A 101 -14.39 -6.48 4.78
CA HIS A 101 -13.35 -6.12 3.80
C HIS A 101 -13.88 -5.13 2.75
N ALA A 102 -15.11 -5.32 2.26
CA ALA A 102 -15.76 -4.41 1.32
C ALA A 102 -15.96 -3.02 1.93
N LEU A 103 -16.45 -2.94 3.17
CA LEU A 103 -16.61 -1.67 3.88
C LEU A 103 -15.26 -0.97 4.07
N LYS A 104 -14.20 -1.71 4.41
CA LYS A 104 -12.85 -1.16 4.58
C LYS A 104 -12.35 -0.54 3.28
N TYR A 105 -12.55 -1.23 2.15
CA TYR A 105 -12.18 -0.72 0.83
C TYR A 105 -12.98 0.54 0.46
N VAL A 106 -14.31 0.53 0.65
CA VAL A 106 -15.16 1.70 0.38
C VAL A 106 -14.74 2.90 1.23
N GLN A 107 -14.43 2.69 2.52
CA GLN A 107 -13.93 3.74 3.40
C GLN A 107 -12.59 4.31 2.91
N PHE A 108 -11.66 3.43 2.52
CA PHE A 108 -10.37 3.84 1.96
C PHE A 108 -10.56 4.71 0.71
N CYS A 109 -11.38 4.27 -0.25
CA CYS A 109 -11.67 5.06 -1.44
C CYS A 109 -12.34 6.40 -1.10
N SER A 110 -13.37 6.37 -0.23
CA SER A 110 -14.17 7.55 0.13
C SER A 110 -13.33 8.64 0.81
N ASN A 111 -12.40 8.24 1.68
CA ASN A 111 -11.52 9.18 2.40
C ASN A 111 -10.48 9.84 1.50
N HIS A 112 -10.26 9.28 0.30
CA HIS A 112 -9.17 9.68 -0.59
C HIS A 112 -9.63 10.05 -2.00
N VAL A 113 -10.94 10.22 -2.22
CA VAL A 113 -11.53 10.71 -3.49
C VAL A 113 -10.93 12.04 -3.93
N SER A 114 -10.46 12.88 -3.00
CA SER A 114 -9.85 14.17 -3.31
C SER A 114 -8.36 14.11 -3.66
N ILE A 115 -7.74 12.93 -3.63
CA ILE A 115 -6.32 12.73 -3.97
C ILE A 115 -6.14 12.53 -5.48
N SER A 116 -7.22 12.17 -6.20
CA SER A 116 -7.28 12.05 -7.67
C SER A 116 -7.56 13.37 -8.37
#